data_AF-A0A7W4NHZ3-F1
#
_entry.id   AF-A0A7W4NHZ3-F1
#
_cell.length_a   1.000
_cell.length_b   1.000
_cell.length_c   1.000
_cell.angle_alpha   90.00
_cell.angle_beta   90.00
_cell.angle_gamma   90.00
#
_symmetry.space_group_name_H-M   'P 1'
#
loop_
_entity.id
_entity.type
_entity.pdbx_description
1 polymer ?
#
loop_
_entity_poly.entity_id
_entity_poly.type
_entity_poly.pdbx_seq_one_letter_code
_entity_poly.pdbx_strand_id
1 'polypeptide(L)'
;MTTTTTYTVTHKDGEVIARGLSAYDAMTEVMGYDSYRWEVRAEETEGDETRFALYTSSQSAASYGGYKMVPTVIAVWAKNEAEAMPIIADEVIRQCGGWRKSPDVYTDAEYDAIIAQAEEDE
;
A
#
# COMPACT_ATOMS: atom_id res chain seq x y z
N MET A 1 7.15 -26.28 -0.14
CA MET A 1 7.80 -24.97 0.05
C MET A 1 6.82 -23.95 -0.49
N THR A 2 6.17 -23.18 0.37
CA THR A 2 5.37 -22.03 -0.06
C THR A 2 6.35 -20.91 -0.40
N THR A 3 6.51 -20.59 -1.67
CA THR A 3 7.23 -19.39 -2.09
C THR A 3 6.49 -18.18 -1.56
N THR A 4 7.10 -17.48 -0.60
CA THR A 4 6.61 -16.17 -0.16
C THR A 4 6.80 -15.19 -1.30
N THR A 5 5.72 -14.61 -1.81
CA THR A 5 5.78 -13.53 -2.80
C THR A 5 6.46 -12.32 -2.17
N THR A 6 7.47 -11.79 -2.86
CA THR A 6 8.16 -10.55 -2.50
C THR A 6 7.87 -9.46 -3.52
N TYR A 7 8.01 -8.22 -3.07
CA TYR A 7 7.60 -7.04 -3.85
C TYR A 7 8.75 -6.05 -4.03
N THR A 8 8.73 -5.38 -5.19
CA THR A 8 9.57 -4.26 -5.56
C THR A 8 8.71 -3.01 -5.64
N VAL A 9 9.17 -1.94 -5.00
CA VAL A 9 8.52 -0.62 -5.00
C VAL A 9 9.41 0.34 -5.80
N THR A 10 8.83 1.05 -6.76
CA THR A 10 9.55 1.98 -7.63
C THR A 10 8.92 3.37 -7.64
N HIS A 11 9.73 4.39 -7.86
CA HIS A 11 9.24 5.69 -8.28
C HIS A 11 8.52 5.58 -9.65
N LYS A 12 7.75 6.62 -9.99
CA LYS A 12 7.02 6.69 -11.27
C LYS A 12 7.94 6.81 -12.50
N ASP A 13 9.21 7.15 -12.30
CA ASP A 13 10.24 7.17 -13.33
C ASP A 13 10.97 5.83 -13.48
N GLY A 14 10.61 4.82 -12.68
CA GLY A 14 11.20 3.49 -12.70
C GLY A 14 12.38 3.29 -11.75
N GLU A 15 12.82 4.32 -11.02
CA GLU A 15 13.89 4.16 -10.01
C GLU A 15 13.40 3.27 -8.86
N VAL A 16 14.21 2.28 -8.47
CA VAL A 16 13.89 1.36 -7.37
C VAL A 16 14.03 2.07 -6.02
N ILE A 17 12.96 2.05 -5.24
CA ILE A 17 12.96 2.53 -3.84
C ILE A 17 13.43 1.40 -2.93
N ALA A 18 12.80 0.23 -3.06
CA ALA A 18 13.08 -0.94 -2.24
C ALA A 18 12.61 -2.23 -2.96
N ARG A 19 13.22 -3.37 -2.60
CA ARG A 19 12.99 -4.67 -3.24
C ARG A 19 13.12 -5.81 -2.23
N GLY A 20 12.49 -6.95 -2.51
CA GLY A 20 12.50 -8.11 -1.62
C GLY A 20 11.58 -7.93 -0.42
N LEU A 21 10.60 -7.04 -0.53
CA LEU A 21 9.72 -6.66 0.58
C LEU A 21 8.61 -7.69 0.79
N SER A 22 8.20 -7.88 2.05
CA SER A 22 6.91 -8.50 2.34
C SER A 22 5.76 -7.60 1.89
N ALA A 23 4.53 -8.12 1.79
CA ALA A 23 3.36 -7.30 1.48
C ALA A 23 3.17 -6.14 2.48
N TYR A 24 3.43 -6.39 3.77
CA TYR A 24 3.32 -5.37 4.81
C TYR A 24 4.40 -4.28 4.69
N ASP A 25 5.64 -4.67 4.39
CA ASP A 25 6.72 -3.71 4.21
C ASP A 25 6.49 -2.88 2.94
N ALA A 26 6.04 -3.51 1.85
CA ALA A 26 5.67 -2.81 0.62
C ALA A 26 4.50 -1.84 0.83
N MET A 27 3.47 -2.24 1.58
CA MET A 27 2.40 -1.34 2.01
C MET A 27 2.99 -0.14 2.79
N THR A 28 3.90 -0.39 3.73
CA THR A 28 4.49 0.69 4.54
C THR A 28 5.26 1.70 3.69
N GLU A 29 6.02 1.24 2.69
CA GLU A 29 6.70 2.10 1.72
C GLU A 29 5.71 2.94 0.89
N VAL A 30 4.67 2.30 0.34
CA VAL A 30 3.61 2.99 -0.41
C VAL A 30 2.93 4.08 0.44
N MET A 31 2.61 3.74 1.68
CA MET A 31 1.84 4.59 2.57
C MET A 31 2.68 5.70 3.21
N GLY A 32 3.99 5.47 3.38
CA GLY A 32 4.96 6.48 3.83
C GLY A 32 5.47 7.40 2.73
N TYR A 33 5.18 7.07 1.47
CA TYR A 33 5.56 7.88 0.32
C TYR A 33 5.03 9.31 0.43
N ASP A 34 5.82 10.31 0.02
CA ASP A 34 5.51 11.75 0.17
C ASP A 34 5.23 12.20 1.63
N SER A 35 5.80 11.49 2.63
CA SER A 35 5.64 11.78 4.06
C SER A 35 4.20 11.71 4.58
N TYR A 36 3.34 10.92 3.93
CA TYR A 36 1.99 10.68 4.44
C TYR A 36 2.04 9.89 5.76
N ARG A 37 1.20 10.30 6.71
CA ARG A 37 0.85 9.48 7.87
C ARG A 37 -0.32 8.59 7.50
N TRP A 38 -0.35 7.39 8.04
CA TRP A 38 -1.44 6.45 7.84
C TRP A 38 -1.74 5.71 9.14
N GLU A 39 -2.96 5.20 9.24
CA GLU A 39 -3.38 4.32 10.34
C GLU A 39 -4.55 3.46 9.89
N VAL A 40 -4.71 2.30 10.54
CA VAL A 40 -5.89 1.45 10.40
C VAL A 40 -6.77 1.67 11.62
N ARG A 41 -8.05 1.94 11.41
CA ARG A 41 -9.02 2.17 12.49
C ARG A 41 -10.11 1.11 12.46
N ALA A 42 -10.43 0.57 13.62
CA ALA A 42 -11.68 -0.14 13.83
C ALA A 42 -12.85 0.86 13.83
N GLU A 43 -13.87 0.63 13.00
CA GLU A 43 -15.02 1.53 12.85
C GLU A 43 -16.30 0.96 13.47
N GLU A 44 -16.84 -0.09 12.85
CA GLU A 44 -18.13 -0.68 13.20
C GLU A 44 -17.96 -2.18 13.37
N THR A 45 -18.70 -2.78 14.31
CA THR A 45 -18.70 -4.22 14.54
C THR A 45 -20.08 -4.78 14.17
N GLU A 46 -20.10 -5.77 13.29
CA GLU A 46 -21.30 -6.49 12.85
C GLU A 46 -21.09 -7.98 13.14
N GLY A 47 -21.86 -8.51 14.10
CA GLY A 47 -21.64 -9.88 14.59
C GLY A 47 -20.26 -10.05 15.24
N ASP A 48 -19.49 -11.02 14.76
CA ASP A 48 -18.14 -11.33 15.25
C ASP A 48 -17.02 -10.62 14.46
N GLU A 49 -17.38 -9.76 13.51
CA GLU A 49 -16.43 -9.06 12.64
C GLU A 49 -16.46 -7.56 12.89
N THR A 50 -15.29 -6.94 12.80
CA THR A 50 -15.11 -5.49 12.89
C THR A 50 -14.59 -4.98 11.56
N ARG A 51 -15.15 -3.87 11.09
CA ARG A 51 -14.68 -3.16 9.92
C ARG A 51 -13.43 -2.37 10.27
N PHE A 52 -12.30 -2.78 9.71
CA PHE A 52 -11.03 -2.07 9.78
C PHE A 52 -10.85 -1.26 8.51
N ALA A 53 -10.77 0.06 8.63
CA ALA A 53 -10.62 0.98 7.51
C ALA A 53 -9.25 1.66 7.55
N LEU A 54 -8.64 1.80 6.38
CA LEU A 54 -7.36 2.49 6.21
C LEU A 54 -7.60 4.00 6.06
N TYR A 55 -6.87 4.79 6.83
CA TYR A 55 -6.88 6.24 6.81
C TYR A 55 -5.53 6.79 6.39
N THR A 56 -5.52 7.88 5.62
CA THR A 56 -4.31 8.60 5.23
C THR A 56 -4.40 10.07 5.62
N SER A 57 -3.25 10.68 5.90
CA SER A 57 -3.18 12.11 6.11
C SER A 57 -3.32 12.83 4.78
N SER A 58 -4.27 13.75 4.67
CA SER A 58 -4.35 14.69 3.57
C SER A 58 -3.99 16.09 4.06
N GLN A 59 -3.13 16.77 3.31
CA GLN A 59 -2.82 18.18 3.54
C GLN A 59 -3.99 19.01 3.01
N SER A 60 -4.87 19.44 3.91
CA SER A 60 -6.00 20.29 3.55
C SER A 60 -5.58 21.77 3.62
N ALA A 61 -5.75 22.50 2.51
CA ALA A 61 -5.54 23.95 2.48
C ALA A 61 -6.51 24.70 3.42
N ALA A 62 -7.65 24.09 3.78
CA ALA A 62 -8.66 24.70 4.64
C ALA A 62 -8.33 24.63 6.15
N SER A 63 -7.34 23.83 6.56
CA SER A 63 -7.01 23.59 7.98
C SER A 63 -5.78 24.37 8.47
N TYR A 64 -5.40 25.48 7.82
CA TYR A 64 -4.27 26.34 8.24
C TYR A 64 -2.98 25.57 8.57
N GLY A 65 -2.67 24.50 7.83
CA GLY A 65 -1.46 23.68 8.02
C GLY A 65 -1.64 22.41 8.86
N GLY A 66 -2.83 22.09 9.35
CA GLY A 66 -3.11 20.82 10.02
C GLY A 66 -3.30 19.65 9.06
N TYR A 67 -2.65 18.51 9.34
CA TYR A 67 -2.92 17.22 8.68
C TYR A 67 -4.21 16.62 9.20
N LYS A 68 -5.16 16.32 8.31
CA LYS A 68 -6.40 15.59 8.67
C LYS A 68 -6.29 14.16 8.16
N MET A 69 -6.60 13.20 9.02
CA MET A 69 -6.78 11.80 8.61
C MET A 69 -8.12 11.66 7.90
N VAL A 70 -8.08 11.18 6.65
CA VAL A 70 -9.24 10.91 5.82
C VAL A 70 -9.30 9.41 5.52
N PRO A 71 -10.50 8.80 5.53
CA PRO A 71 -10.64 7.41 5.16
C PRO A 71 -10.31 7.24 3.68
N THR A 72 -9.67 6.13 3.36
CA THR A 72 -9.50 5.66 1.99
C THR A 72 -10.71 4.82 1.57
N VAL A 73 -10.70 4.30 0.34
CA VAL A 73 -11.67 3.30 -0.12
C VAL A 73 -11.38 1.89 0.42
N ILE A 74 -10.23 1.68 1.06
CA ILE A 74 -9.79 0.38 1.57
C ILE A 74 -10.35 0.18 2.98
N ALA A 75 -11.26 -0.77 3.10
CA ALA A 75 -11.78 -1.26 4.38
C ALA A 75 -12.09 -2.75 4.27
N VAL A 76 -11.86 -3.49 5.35
CA VAL A 76 -12.08 -4.93 5.40
C VAL A 76 -12.86 -5.30 6.66
N TRP A 77 -13.71 -6.31 6.56
CA TRP A 77 -14.33 -6.95 7.72
C TRP A 77 -13.45 -8.11 8.18
N ALA A 78 -13.06 -8.12 9.44
CA ALA A 78 -12.23 -9.17 10.03
C ALA A 78 -12.46 -9.27 11.54
N LYS A 79 -12.11 -10.39 12.16
CA LYS A 79 -12.30 -10.59 13.61
C LYS A 79 -11.39 -9.72 14.47
N ASN A 80 -10.22 -9.37 13.94
CA ASN A 80 -9.20 -8.60 14.63
C ASN A 80 -8.26 -7.93 13.63
N GLU A 81 -7.43 -7.02 14.12
CA GLU A 81 -6.49 -6.27 13.29
C GLU A 81 -5.43 -7.18 12.64
N ALA A 82 -5.02 -8.26 13.30
CA ALA A 82 -4.01 -9.18 12.76
C ALA A 82 -4.52 -9.94 11.52
N GLU A 83 -5.82 -10.22 11.44
CA GLU A 83 -6.48 -10.78 10.25
C GLU A 83 -6.76 -9.71 9.19
N ALA A 84 -7.07 -8.48 9.59
CA ALA A 84 -7.36 -7.38 8.67
C ALA A 84 -6.10 -6.90 7.92
N MET A 85 -4.98 -6.78 8.63
CA MET A 85 -3.76 -6.15 8.13
C MET A 85 -3.20 -6.78 6.84
N PRO A 86 -3.07 -8.12 6.69
CA PRO A 86 -2.59 -8.70 5.44
C PRO A 86 -3.53 -8.40 4.26
N ILE A 87 -4.84 -8.38 4.48
CA ILE A 87 -5.82 -8.07 3.42
C ILE A 87 -5.73 -6.59 3.02
N ILE A 88 -5.56 -5.70 4.00
CA ILE A 88 -5.33 -4.27 3.75
C ILE A 88 -4.03 -4.07 2.97
N ALA A 89 -2.95 -4.76 3.32
CA ALA A 89 -1.67 -4.66 2.64
C ALA A 89 -1.78 -5.07 1.17
N ASP A 90 -2.40 -6.21 0.88
CA ASP A 90 -2.65 -6.67 -0.50
C ASP A 90 -3.49 -5.67 -1.28
N GLU A 91 -4.52 -5.10 -0.65
CA GLU A 91 -5.40 -4.14 -1.29
C GLU A 91 -4.70 -2.79 -1.57
N VAL A 92 -3.81 -2.35 -0.68
CA VAL A 92 -2.96 -1.18 -0.92
C VAL A 92 -2.06 -1.43 -2.12
N ILE A 93 -1.37 -2.56 -2.18
CA ILE A 93 -0.49 -2.92 -3.32
C ILE A 93 -1.28 -2.95 -4.63
N ARG A 94 -2.48 -3.54 -4.61
CA ARG A 94 -3.32 -3.64 -5.81
C ARG A 94 -3.83 -2.28 -6.30
N GLN A 95 -4.13 -1.36 -5.38
CA GLN A 95 -4.74 -0.08 -5.71
C GLN A 95 -3.74 1.08 -5.84
N CYS A 96 -2.51 0.94 -5.33
CA CYS A 96 -1.58 2.05 -5.23
C CYS A 96 -1.27 2.67 -6.59
N GLY A 97 -1.21 1.89 -7.69
CA GLY A 97 -0.99 2.42 -9.04
C GLY A 97 -2.00 3.48 -9.49
N GLY A 98 -3.23 3.46 -8.94
CA GLY A 98 -4.28 4.44 -9.22
C GLY A 98 -4.22 5.72 -8.39
N TRP A 99 -3.36 5.78 -7.36
CA TRP A 99 -3.21 6.98 -6.54
C TRP A 99 -2.27 7.99 -7.20
N ARG A 100 -2.63 9.28 -7.16
CA ARG A 100 -1.96 10.32 -7.96
C ARG A 100 -0.47 10.50 -7.65
N LYS A 101 -0.07 10.25 -6.41
CA LYS A 101 1.29 10.50 -5.89
C LYS A 101 1.89 9.28 -5.22
N SER A 102 1.43 8.08 -5.52
CA SER A 102 2.00 6.84 -4.98
C SER A 102 3.18 6.36 -5.82
N PRO A 103 4.04 5.49 -5.27
CA PRO A 103 4.96 4.69 -6.05
C PRO A 103 4.20 3.59 -6.80
N ASP A 104 4.86 2.96 -7.77
CA ASP A 104 4.40 1.72 -8.36
C ASP A 104 4.92 0.53 -7.55
N VAL A 105 4.15 -0.55 -7.53
CA VAL A 105 4.52 -1.79 -6.84
C VAL A 105 4.31 -2.96 -7.78
N TYR A 106 5.32 -3.81 -7.85
CA TYR A 106 5.33 -5.03 -8.64
C TYR A 106 5.73 -6.18 -7.73
N THR A 107 5.30 -7.40 -8.04
CA THR A 107 6.02 -8.56 -7.51
C THR A 107 7.45 -8.57 -8.06
N ASP A 108 8.39 -9.12 -7.32
CA ASP A 108 9.79 -9.19 -7.78
C ASP A 108 9.91 -9.93 -9.13
N ALA A 109 9.07 -10.94 -9.36
CA ALA A 109 9.02 -11.68 -10.61
C ALA A 109 8.50 -10.84 -11.79
N GLU A 110 7.48 -10.00 -11.57
CA GLU A 110 7.00 -9.05 -12.58
C GLU A 110 8.06 -8.00 -12.90
N TYR A 111 8.73 -7.47 -11.87
CA TYR A 111 9.78 -6.48 -12.06
C TYR A 111 10.97 -7.06 -12.86
N ASP A 112 11.43 -8.26 -12.52
CA ASP A 112 12.50 -8.93 -13.26
C ASP A 112 12.12 -9.17 -14.73
N ALA A 113 10.86 -9.52 -15.01
CA ALA A 113 10.39 -9.68 -16.38
C ALA A 113 10.37 -8.35 -17.17
N ILE A 114 10.02 -7.24 -16.53
CA ILE A 114 10.05 -5.90 -17.14
C ILE A 114 11.48 -5.50 -17.50
N ILE A 115 12.44 -5.72 -16.59
CA ILE A 115 13.85 -5.40 -16.82
C ILE A 115 14.44 -6.26 -17.93
N ALA A 116 14.18 -7.57 -17.91
CA ALA A 116 14.66 -8.48 -18.97
C ALA A 116 14.13 -8.07 -20.36
N GLN A 117 12.87 -7.66 -20.46
CA GLN A 117 12.30 -7.17 -21.71
C GLN A 117 12.99 -5.87 -22.19
N ALA A 118 13.27 -4.95 -21.28
CA ALA A 118 13.93 -3.68 -21.62
C ALA A 118 15.37 -3.89 -22.13
N GLU A 119 16.09 -4.89 -21.58
CA GLU A 119 17.44 -5.26 -22.04
C GLU A 119 17.44 -5.97 -23.41
N GLU A 120 16.37 -6.69 -23.77
CA GLU A 120 16.23 -7.34 -25.08
C GLU A 120 15.87 -6.36 -26.22
N ASP A 121 15.28 -5.22 -25.88
CA ASP A 121 14.84 -4.19 -26.83
C ASP A 121 15.93 -3.11 -27.12
N GLU A 122 17.10 -3.19 -26.47
CA GLU A 122 18.33 -2.39 -26.74
C GLU A 122 19.29 -3.06 -27.74
#